data_AF-A0A2V5WRS9-F1
#
_entry.id   AF-A0A2V5WRS9-F1
#
_cell.length_a   1.000
_cell.length_b   1.000
_cell.length_c   1.000
_cell.angle_alpha   90.00
_cell.angle_beta   90.00
_cell.angle_gamma   90.00
#
_symmetry.space_group_name_H-M   'P 1'
#
loop_
_entity.id
_entity.type
_entity.pdbx_description
1 polymer ?
#
loop_
_entity_poly.entity_id
_entity_poly.type
_entity_poly.pdbx_seq_one_letter_code
_entity_poly.pdbx_strand_id
1 'polypeptide(L)'
;MGRKAGLSDEKLLAALGDDRTPFNDTERLVIELADAMTETPANVSDDLYARLRNQFSEEQLMQLGAQIAFENYRARWNRIFNVESDNLYQGTTASLPSRVHDD
;
A
#
# COMPACT_ATOMS: atom_id res chain seq x y z
N MET A 1 1.32 -1.16 -11.98
CA MET A 1 0.00 -0.50 -12.14
C MET A 1 0.06 1.00 -11.86
N GLY A 2 0.67 1.46 -10.76
CA GLY A 2 0.71 2.88 -10.37
C GLY A 2 1.18 3.89 -11.43
N ARG A 3 2.31 3.66 -12.11
CA ARG A 3 2.75 4.52 -13.23
C ARG A 3 1.72 4.64 -14.35
N LYS A 4 1.08 3.52 -14.73
CA LYS A 4 0.03 3.49 -15.76
C LYS A 4 -1.22 4.27 -15.32
N ALA A 5 -1.44 4.40 -14.01
CA ALA A 5 -2.50 5.21 -13.42
C ALA A 5 -2.10 6.68 -13.18
N GLY A 6 -0.89 7.10 -13.60
CA GLY A 6 -0.43 8.49 -13.51
C GLY A 6 0.31 8.87 -12.22
N LEU A 7 0.66 7.91 -11.35
CA LEU A 7 1.49 8.21 -10.18
C LEU A 7 2.93 8.58 -10.59
N SER A 8 3.46 9.65 -9.99
CA SER A 8 4.85 10.07 -10.16
C SER A 8 5.81 9.09 -9.49
N ASP A 9 7.07 9.06 -9.95
CA ASP A 9 8.10 8.24 -9.32
C ASP A 9 8.36 8.64 -7.87
N GLU A 10 8.27 9.94 -7.57
CA GLU A 10 8.31 10.46 -6.21
C GLU A 10 7.24 9.83 -5.31
N LYS A 11 5.97 9.83 -5.75
CA LYS A 11 4.87 9.19 -5.00
C LYS A 11 5.06 7.68 -4.87
N LEU A 12 5.54 7.02 -5.93
CA LEU A 12 5.78 5.58 -5.89
C LEU A 12 6.88 5.20 -4.91
N LEU A 13 7.95 5.99 -4.83
CA LEU A 13 9.02 5.79 -3.86
C LEU A 13 8.57 6.12 -2.44
N ALA A 14 7.85 7.23 -2.26
CA ALA A 14 7.33 7.65 -0.95
C ALA A 14 6.33 6.64 -0.37
N ALA A 15 5.53 5.97 -1.22
CA ALA A 15 4.60 4.92 -0.80
C ALA A 15 5.29 3.68 -0.17
N LEU A 16 6.59 3.47 -0.42
CA LEU A 16 7.36 2.35 0.15
C LEU A 16 7.96 2.67 1.53
N GLY A 17 7.97 3.95 1.93
CA GLY A 17 8.52 4.41 3.21
C GLY A 17 7.48 5.15 4.03
N ASP A 18 7.95 5.98 4.97
CA ASP A 18 7.10 6.77 5.87
C ASP A 18 6.88 8.21 5.38
N ASP A 19 7.46 8.59 4.25
CA ASP A 19 7.28 9.92 3.68
C ASP A 19 5.86 10.08 3.15
N ARG A 20 5.09 10.96 3.78
CA ARG A 20 3.72 11.30 3.39
C ARG A 20 3.62 12.67 2.71
N THR A 21 4.74 13.37 2.51
CA THR A 21 4.77 14.73 1.96
C THR A 21 4.26 14.82 0.52
N PRO A 22 4.51 13.85 -0.40
CA PRO A 22 4.05 13.98 -1.78
C PRO A 22 2.55 13.73 -1.97
N PHE A 23 1.86 13.24 -0.93
CA PHE A 23 0.45 12.86 -0.99
C PHE A 23 -0.44 13.99 -0.47
N ASN A 24 -1.61 14.16 -1.10
CA ASN A 24 -2.64 15.05 -0.58
C ASN A 24 -3.38 14.43 0.63
N ASP A 25 -4.25 15.19 1.29
CA ASP A 25 -4.95 14.74 2.49
C ASP A 25 -5.81 13.49 2.28
N THR A 26 -6.48 13.39 1.13
CA THR A 26 -7.29 12.23 0.76
C THR A 26 -6.42 11.00 0.55
N GLU A 27 -5.31 11.13 -0.17
CA GLU A 27 -4.34 10.05 -0.41
C GLU A 27 -3.73 9.56 0.90
N ARG A 28 -3.32 10.48 1.78
CA ARG A 28 -2.79 10.15 3.12
C ARG A 28 -3.81 9.36 3.94
N LEU A 29 -5.08 9.76 3.92
CA LEU A 29 -6.15 9.07 4.64
C LEU A 29 -6.40 7.65 4.10
N VAL A 30 -6.32 7.45 2.79
CA VAL A 30 -6.43 6.11 2.17
C VAL A 30 -5.22 5.24 2.50
N ILE A 31 -4.01 5.81 2.55
CA ILE A 31 -2.80 5.10 2.99
C ILE A 31 -2.94 4.67 4.45
N GLU A 32 -3.42 5.54 5.34
CA GLU A 32 -3.66 5.21 6.76
C GLU A 32 -4.67 4.05 6.92
N LEU A 33 -5.73 4.02 6.10
CA LEU A 33 -6.66 2.88 6.04
C LEU A 33 -5.96 1.59 5.58
N ALA A 34 -5.11 1.67 4.55
CA ALA A 34 -4.39 0.51 4.04
C ALA A 34 -3.40 -0.05 5.07
N ASP A 35 -2.70 0.83 5.79
CA ASP A 35 -1.80 0.46 6.90
C ASP A 35 -2.59 -0.29 7.99
N ALA A 36 -3.68 0.32 8.49
CA ALA A 36 -4.55 -0.26 9.54
C ALA A 36 -5.16 -1.62 9.16
N MET A 37 -5.54 -1.81 7.89
CA MET A 37 -6.10 -3.07 7.37
C MET A 37 -5.04 -4.15 7.12
N THR A 38 -3.75 -3.79 7.09
CA THR A 38 -2.64 -4.72 6.85
C THR A 38 -1.99 -5.21 8.14
N GLU A 39 -2.21 -4.52 9.26
CA GLU A 39 -1.82 -4.97 10.59
C GLU A 39 -2.37 -6.37 10.93
N THR A 40 -1.71 -7.06 11.86
CA THR A 40 -2.15 -8.36 12.38
C THR A 40 -2.09 -8.34 13.90
N PRO A 41 -3.23 -8.17 14.62
CA PRO A 41 -4.59 -8.07 14.08
C PRO A 41 -4.84 -6.74 13.34
N ALA A 42 -5.70 -6.76 12.32
CA ALA A 42 -6.14 -5.54 11.64
C ALA A 42 -7.05 -4.73 12.56
N ASN A 43 -6.85 -3.41 12.63
CA ASN A 43 -7.61 -2.54 13.52
C ASN A 43 -7.87 -1.16 12.88
N VAL A 44 -9.08 -0.96 12.35
CA VAL A 44 -9.54 0.35 11.91
C VAL A 44 -10.23 1.05 13.07
N SER A 45 -9.59 2.06 13.65
CA SER A 45 -10.14 2.80 14.78
C SER A 45 -11.41 3.58 14.41
N ASP A 46 -12.26 3.84 15.40
CA ASP A 46 -13.48 4.65 15.20
C ASP A 46 -13.16 6.06 14.70
N ASP A 47 -12.04 6.65 15.16
CA ASP A 47 -11.58 7.97 14.70
C ASP A 47 -11.20 7.95 13.21
N LEU A 48 -10.43 6.95 12.79
CA LEU A 48 -10.05 6.78 11.38
C LEU A 48 -11.30 6.55 10.53
N TYR A 49 -12.22 5.69 10.99
CA TYR A 49 -13.47 5.42 10.28
C TYR A 49 -14.35 6.68 10.15
N ALA A 50 -14.43 7.50 11.20
CA ALA A 50 -15.17 8.77 11.17
C ALA A 50 -14.56 9.76 10.17
N ARG A 51 -13.23 9.91 10.16
CA ARG A 51 -12.50 10.76 9.19
C ARG A 51 -12.73 10.28 7.74
N LEU A 52 -12.73 8.97 7.52
CA LEU A 52 -13.03 8.35 6.23
C LEU A 52 -14.45 8.62 5.75
N ARG A 53 -15.45 8.49 6.64
CA ARG A 53 -16.87 8.75 6.33
C ARG A 53 -17.18 10.21 6.01
N ASN A 54 -16.32 11.15 6.40
CA ASN A 54 -16.42 12.55 6.01
C ASN A 54 -15.94 12.83 4.58
N GLN A 55 -15.11 11.94 4.00
CA GLN A 55 -14.51 12.12 2.68
C GLN A 55 -15.13 11.19 1.62
N PHE A 56 -15.61 10.03 2.03
CA PHE A 56 -16.07 8.96 1.14
C PHE A 56 -17.49 8.51 1.47
N SER A 57 -18.25 8.16 0.44
CA SER A 57 -19.50 7.43 0.59
C SER A 57 -19.25 6.02 1.10
N GLU A 58 -20.29 5.38 1.63
CA GLU A 58 -20.22 3.98 2.06
C GLU A 58 -19.79 3.04 0.91
N GLU A 59 -20.30 3.27 -0.30
CA GLU A 59 -19.93 2.49 -1.48
C GLU A 59 -18.44 2.66 -1.84
N GLN A 60 -17.91 3.89 -1.75
CA GLN A 60 -16.49 4.16 -1.98
C GLN A 60 -15.60 3.47 -0.93
N LEU A 61 -16.01 3.50 0.34
CA LEU A 61 -15.29 2.80 1.42
C LEU A 61 -15.31 1.29 1.23
N MET A 62 -16.44 0.73 0.80
CA MET A 62 -16.56 -0.68 0.46
C MET A 62 -15.59 -1.06 -0.67
N GLN A 63 -15.49 -0.25 -1.72
CA GLN A 63 -14.56 -0.49 -2.83
C GLN A 63 -13.08 -0.39 -2.38
N LEU A 64 -12.74 0.62 -1.58
CA LEU A 64 -11.39 0.76 -1.01
C LEU A 64 -11.01 -0.45 -0.14
N GLY A 65 -11.89 -0.83 0.79
CA GLY A 65 -11.68 -1.98 1.66
C GLY A 65 -11.55 -3.29 0.89
N ALA A 66 -12.38 -3.49 -0.15
CA ALA A 66 -12.30 -4.66 -1.01
C ALA A 66 -10.96 -4.73 -1.76
N GLN A 67 -10.47 -3.61 -2.31
CA GLN A 67 -9.19 -3.57 -2.99
C GLN A 67 -8.02 -3.89 -2.04
N ILE A 68 -8.02 -3.31 -0.84
CA ILE A 68 -6.97 -3.57 0.17
C ILE A 68 -7.00 -5.05 0.61
N ALA A 69 -8.19 -5.58 0.90
CA ALA A 69 -8.35 -6.98 1.28
C ALA A 69 -7.87 -7.95 0.18
N PHE A 70 -8.15 -7.62 -1.09
CA PHE A 70 -7.68 -8.41 -2.24
C PHE A 70 -6.16 -8.40 -2.36
N GLU A 71 -5.52 -7.25 -2.12
CA GLU A 71 -4.06 -7.16 -2.11
C GLU A 71 -3.43 -7.94 -0.96
N ASN A 72 -4.05 -7.93 0.23
CA ASN A 72 -3.62 -8.73 1.37
C ASN A 72 -3.77 -10.24 1.12
N TYR A 73 -4.84 -10.66 0.41
CA TYR A 73 -4.97 -12.03 -0.08
C TYR A 73 -3.86 -12.37 -1.07
N ARG A 74 -3.64 -11.53 -2.09
CA ARG A 74 -2.64 -11.74 -3.13
C ARG A 74 -1.22 -11.83 -2.55
N ALA A 75 -0.88 -11.01 -1.57
CA ALA A 75 0.41 -11.04 -0.89
C ALA A 75 0.66 -12.37 -0.17
N ARG A 76 -0.34 -12.92 0.52
CA ARG A 76 -0.25 -14.23 1.18
C ARG A 76 -0.16 -15.37 0.17
N TRP A 77 -0.96 -15.31 -0.89
CA TRP A 77 -0.95 -16.30 -1.97
C TRP A 77 0.41 -16.32 -2.68
N ASN A 78 0.95 -15.15 -3.06
CA ASN A 78 2.28 -15.04 -3.69
C ASN A 78 3.37 -15.66 -2.80
N ARG A 79 3.30 -15.47 -1.48
CA ARG A 79 4.26 -16.05 -0.53
C ARG A 79 4.17 -17.58 -0.46
N ILE A 80 2.98 -18.18 -0.57
CA ILE A 80 2.82 -19.65 -0.59
C ILE A 80 3.53 -20.26 -1.80
N PHE A 81 3.43 -19.62 -2.96
CA PHE A 81 3.94 -20.16 -4.23
C PHE A 81 5.30 -19.59 -4.64
N ASN A 82 5.97 -18.83 -3.76
CA ASN A 82 7.21 -18.13 -4.04
C ASN A 82 7.17 -17.35 -5.38
N VAL A 83 6.07 -16.64 -5.61
CA VAL A 83 5.89 -15.82 -6.82
C VAL A 83 6.73 -14.56 -6.67
N GLU A 84 7.70 -14.40 -7.56
CA GLU A 84 8.62 -13.25 -7.58
C GLU A 84 8.06 -12.06 -8.37
N SER A 85 8.77 -10.93 -8.31
CA SER A 85 8.45 -9.74 -9.09
C SER A 85 8.74 -9.96 -10.57
N ASP A 86 7.81 -9.55 -11.44
CA ASP A 86 8.04 -9.47 -12.89
C ASP A 86 9.00 -8.33 -13.31
N ASN A 87 9.57 -7.60 -12.33
CA ASN A 87 10.56 -6.53 -12.53
C ASN A 87 10.11 -5.39 -13.45
N LEU A 88 8.80 -5.18 -13.57
CA LEU A 88 8.18 -4.12 -14.38
C LEU A 88 8.42 -2.70 -13.85
N TYR A 89 8.71 -2.58 -12.55
CA TYR A 89 9.16 -1.34 -11.92
C TYR A 89 10.50 -1.61 -11.24
N GLN A 90 11.54 -1.00 -11.78
CA GLN A 90 12.84 -0.90 -11.15
C GLN A 90 12.91 0.53 -10.63
N GLY A 91 12.46 0.76 -9.39
CA GLY A 91 12.82 1.98 -8.67
C GLY A 91 14.34 2.08 -8.64
N THR A 92 14.93 3.26 -8.51
CA THR A 92 16.40 3.41 -8.47
C THR A 92 16.97 2.67 -7.26
N THR A 93 17.20 1.36 -7.41
CA THR A 93 17.90 0.48 -6.48
C THR A 93 19.39 0.67 -6.70
N ALA A 94 19.88 1.89 -6.53
CA ALA A 94 21.28 2.08 -6.18
C ALA A 94 21.32 2.06 -4.65
N SER A 95 21.82 0.96 -4.07
CA SER A 95 22.21 0.81 -2.65
C SER A 95 21.25 0.09 -1.69
N LEU A 96 20.71 -1.08 -2.08
CA LEU A 96 20.47 -2.12 -1.06
C LEU A 96 21.64 -3.11 -1.14
N PRO A 97 22.52 -3.20 -0.11
CA PRO A 97 23.57 -4.21 -0.11
C PRO A 97 22.92 -5.60 -0.17
N SER A 98 23.43 -6.43 -1.06
CA SER A 98 23.06 -7.84 -1.18
C SER A 98 23.12 -8.49 0.20
N ARG A 99 21.99 -9.06 0.64
CA ARG A 99 22.00 -9.98 1.78
C ARG A 99 22.88 -11.15 1.38
N VAL A 100 24.05 -11.24 2.00
CA VAL A 100 24.88 -12.44 2.00
C VAL A 100 23.99 -13.57 2.53
N HIS A 101 23.75 -14.56 1.69
CA HIS A 101 23.28 -15.87 2.14
C HIS A 101 24.54 -16.56 2.67
N ASP A 102 24.66 -16.62 4.00
CA ASP A 102 25.53 -17.61 4.64
C ASP A 102 24.64 -18.82 4.99
N ASP A 103 25.09 -19.97 4.49
CA ASP A 103 24.67 -21.38 4.63
C ASP A 103 23.33 -21.86 4.03
#